data_AF-A0AAT9LI90-F1
#
_entry.id   AF-A0AAT9LI90-F1
#
_cell.length_a   1.000
_cell.length_b   1.000
_cell.length_c   1.000
_cell.angle_alpha   90.00
_cell.angle_beta   90.00
_cell.angle_gamma   90.00
#
_symmetry.space_group_name_H-M   'P 1'
#
loop_
_entity.id
_entity.type
_entity.pdbx_description
1 polymer ?
#
loop_
_entity_poly.entity_id
_entity_poly.type
_entity_poly.pdbx_seq_one_letter_code
_entity_poly.pdbx_strand_id
1 'polypeptide(L)'
;MGSGVVVSTVDEVVKAHHHGADGRALADRMRLAAHPDLRGILLSPKESTPTAVGDRWVSVWPRGRPVAADPRTAPWAEAGGLLARLHRVDPSRLGPIPVAGTPARLARAIALMPENPDAAPVLAAWRTVPALEPGYHLVHGDWHLGQLVHHEGRWQLIDVDDLGLGDPRWDLGRIAAGYAIGLIPQRGWEKFLAGYRAGHGPAVPRDADPWPALDAVARAFAVYTAAVALTADRPMDDVDRAMLAACRRMTEREETR
;
A
#
# COMPACT_ATOMS: atom_id res chain seq x y z
N MET A 1 7.99 1.95 15.68
CA MET A 1 8.25 2.39 14.28
C MET A 1 8.12 3.90 14.23
N GLY A 2 9.09 4.63 13.69
CA GLY A 2 9.04 6.09 13.64
C GLY A 2 8.02 6.55 12.59
N SER A 3 6.96 7.24 13.03
CA SER A 3 6.00 7.86 12.11
C SER A 3 6.67 8.97 11.31
N GLY A 4 6.36 9.05 10.01
CA GLY A 4 6.64 10.25 9.22
C GLY A 4 5.92 11.45 9.83
N VAL A 5 6.50 12.64 9.71
CA VAL A 5 5.84 13.88 10.15
C VAL A 5 5.47 14.66 8.91
N VAL A 6 4.21 15.07 8.81
CA VAL A 6 3.70 15.84 7.69
C VAL A 6 3.27 17.21 8.20
N VAL A 7 3.88 18.25 7.65
CA VAL A 7 3.50 19.64 7.90
C VAL A 7 2.95 20.21 6.60
N SER A 8 1.76 20.80 6.65
CA SER A 8 1.13 21.37 5.46
C SER A 8 0.98 22.88 5.59
N THR A 9 1.34 23.61 4.55
CA THR A 9 1.01 25.03 4.37
C THR A 9 -0.22 25.14 3.45
N VAL A 10 -0.57 26.36 3.03
CA VAL A 10 -1.71 26.61 2.13
C VAL A 10 -1.55 25.85 0.81
N ASP A 11 -0.34 25.81 0.26
CA ASP A 11 -0.08 25.26 -1.08
C ASP A 11 0.89 24.08 -1.10
N GLU A 12 1.51 23.74 0.04
CA GLU A 12 2.57 22.74 0.10
C GLU A 12 2.36 21.73 1.22
N VAL A 13 2.95 20.56 1.01
CA VAL A 13 3.10 19.51 2.01
C VAL A 13 4.58 19.18 2.13
N VAL A 14 5.13 19.36 3.32
CA VAL A 14 6.47 18.96 3.70
C VAL A 14 6.38 17.63 4.43
N LYS A 15 7.02 16.59 3.89
CA LYS A 15 7.04 15.25 4.49
C LYS A 15 8.44 14.96 5.01
N ALA A 16 8.55 14.75 6.31
CA ALA A 16 9.71 14.11 6.93
C ALA A 16 9.52 12.59 6.86
N HIS A 17 10.43 11.92 6.15
CA HIS A 17 10.39 10.47 5.96
C HIS A 17 10.79 9.73 7.25
N HIS A 18 10.56 8.42 7.26
CA HIS A 18 10.88 7.57 8.41
C HIS A 18 12.38 7.62 8.75
N HIS A 19 12.72 7.46 10.03
CA HIS A 19 14.11 7.36 10.46
C HIS A 19 14.79 6.16 9.78
N GLY A 20 16.04 6.36 9.34
CA GLY A 20 16.81 5.32 8.66
C GLY A 20 16.41 5.07 7.20
N ALA A 21 15.57 5.92 6.61
CA ALA A 21 15.27 5.86 5.18
C ALA A 21 16.55 5.96 4.35
N ASP A 22 16.71 5.07 3.36
CA ASP A 22 17.77 5.16 2.38
C ASP A 22 17.51 6.36 1.45
N GLY A 23 18.32 7.41 1.61
CA GLY A 23 18.19 8.64 0.83
C GLY A 23 18.39 8.45 -0.67
N ARG A 24 19.18 7.46 -1.09
CA ARG A 24 19.38 7.16 -2.51
C ARG A 24 18.15 6.49 -3.10
N ALA A 25 17.63 5.46 -2.42
CA ALA A 25 16.38 4.81 -2.84
C ALA A 25 15.21 5.80 -2.86
N LEU A 26 15.11 6.69 -1.87
CA LEU A 26 14.10 7.74 -1.82
C LEU A 26 14.24 8.72 -2.99
N ALA A 27 15.47 9.18 -3.30
CA ALA A 27 15.70 10.05 -4.46
C ALA A 27 15.30 9.37 -5.78
N ASP A 28 15.59 8.08 -5.96
CA ASP A 28 15.18 7.34 -7.15
C ASP A 28 13.65 7.27 -7.25
N ARG A 29 12.94 7.01 -6.15
CA ARG A 29 11.46 7.02 -6.11
C ARG A 29 10.86 8.40 -6.38
N MET A 30 11.49 9.47 -5.88
CA MET A 30 11.06 10.85 -6.18
C MET A 30 11.28 11.23 -7.65
N ARG A 31 12.36 10.75 -8.29
CA ARG A 31 12.58 10.92 -9.73
C ARG A 31 11.53 10.15 -10.56
N LEU A 32 11.15 8.95 -10.14
CA LEU A 32 10.05 8.21 -10.76
C LEU A 32 8.73 9.00 -10.65
N ALA A 33 8.42 9.55 -9.48
CA ALA A 33 7.22 10.38 -9.27
C ALA A 33 7.19 11.62 -10.18
N ALA A 34 8.35 12.19 -10.49
CA ALA A 34 8.51 13.32 -11.41
C ALA A 34 8.61 12.93 -12.89
N HIS A 35 8.63 11.63 -13.22
CA HIS A 35 8.86 11.17 -14.59
C HIS A 35 7.68 11.51 -15.52
N PRO A 36 7.91 11.97 -16.76
CA PRO A 36 6.83 12.35 -17.68
C PRO A 36 5.79 11.25 -17.95
N ASP A 37 6.21 9.98 -18.06
CA ASP A 37 5.30 8.85 -18.27
C ASP A 37 4.40 8.56 -17.06
N LEU A 38 4.72 9.10 -15.88
CA LEU A 38 3.94 8.97 -14.64
C LEU A 38 3.10 10.22 -14.32
N ARG A 39 3.13 11.23 -15.20
CA ARG A 39 2.36 12.47 -15.03
C ARG A 39 0.86 12.18 -14.93
N GLY A 40 0.23 12.72 -13.89
CA GLY A 40 -1.19 12.49 -13.62
C GLY A 40 -1.52 11.05 -13.21
N ILE A 41 -0.52 10.24 -12.88
CA ILE A 41 -0.64 8.99 -12.11
C ILE A 41 -0.12 9.26 -10.70
N LEU A 42 1.15 9.65 -10.59
CA LEU A 42 1.78 10.09 -9.34
C LEU A 42 1.78 11.62 -9.29
N LEU A 43 1.59 12.17 -8.09
CA LEU A 43 1.83 13.59 -7.86
C LEU A 43 3.32 13.85 -7.99
N SER A 44 3.72 14.79 -8.85
CA SER A 44 5.13 15.18 -8.96
C SER A 44 5.55 15.96 -7.71
N PRO A 45 6.71 15.68 -7.10
CA PRO A 45 7.25 16.53 -6.04
C PRO A 45 7.68 17.88 -6.63
N LYS A 46 7.83 18.90 -5.77
CA LYS A 46 8.39 20.21 -6.17
C LYS A 46 9.87 20.11 -6.50
N GLU A 47 10.60 19.28 -5.77
CA GLU A 47 11.97 18.90 -6.05
C GLU A 47 12.09 17.38 -6.07
N SER A 48 12.86 16.82 -7.01
CA SER A 48 13.01 15.37 -7.19
C SER A 48 14.12 14.76 -6.33
N THR A 49 14.78 15.56 -5.49
CA THR A 49 15.81 15.13 -4.54
C THR A 49 15.40 15.45 -3.12
N PRO A 50 15.44 14.48 -2.19
CA PRO A 50 15.16 14.75 -0.79
C PRO A 50 16.29 15.57 -0.15
N THR A 51 15.93 16.44 0.80
CA THR A 51 16.88 17.23 1.58
C THR A 51 17.17 16.54 2.91
N ALA A 52 18.44 16.42 3.29
CA ALA A 52 18.81 15.94 4.62
C ALA A 52 18.55 17.04 5.67
N VAL A 53 17.79 16.71 6.71
CA VAL A 53 17.53 17.59 7.85
C VAL A 53 17.75 16.78 9.13
N GLY A 54 18.90 16.99 9.77
CA GLY A 54 19.32 16.17 10.91
C GLY A 54 19.53 14.71 10.48
N ASP A 55 18.82 13.78 11.14
CA ASP A 55 18.87 12.34 10.88
C ASP A 55 17.74 11.84 9.97
N ARG A 56 16.98 12.76 9.37
CA ARG A 56 15.84 12.45 8.48
C ARG A 56 16.01 13.07 7.10
N TRP A 57 15.32 12.46 6.15
CA TRP A 57 15.11 13.02 4.82
C TRP A 57 13.78 13.76 4.78
N VAL A 58 13.75 14.88 4.07
CA VAL A 58 12.58 15.74 3.89
C VAL A 58 12.31 15.95 2.40
N SER A 59 11.04 15.93 2.01
CA SER A 59 10.59 16.25 0.65
C SER A 59 9.43 17.24 0.65
N VAL A 60 9.27 17.98 -0.45
CA VAL A 60 8.24 19.01 -0.62
C VAL A 60 7.35 18.67 -1.81
N TRP A 61 6.03 18.71 -1.58
CA TRP A 61 5.02 18.31 -2.54
C TRP A 61 3.95 19.40 -2.70
N PRO A 62 3.33 19.52 -3.89
CA PRO A 62 2.11 20.30 -4.04
C PRO A 62 1.02 19.81 -3.08
N ARG A 63 0.21 20.71 -2.53
CA ARG A 63 -0.97 20.32 -1.77
C ARG A 63 -2.09 19.85 -2.70
N GLY A 64 -2.61 18.66 -2.44
CA GLY A 64 -3.84 18.16 -3.05
C GLY A 64 -4.95 17.97 -2.01
N ARG A 65 -6.20 17.85 -2.48
CA ARG A 65 -7.33 17.58 -1.60
C ARG A 65 -7.42 16.07 -1.31
N PRO A 66 -7.34 15.62 -0.06
CA PRO A 66 -7.39 14.19 0.26
C PRO A 66 -8.78 13.60 -0.03
N VAL A 67 -8.85 12.27 -0.10
CA VAL A 67 -10.12 11.54 -0.13
C VAL A 67 -10.93 11.83 1.13
N ALA A 68 -12.24 12.03 0.98
CA ALA A 68 -13.14 12.23 2.11
C ALA A 68 -13.19 10.97 3.00
N ALA A 69 -13.31 11.16 4.31
CA ALA A 69 -13.29 10.04 5.26
C ALA A 69 -14.48 9.08 5.10
N ASP A 70 -15.62 9.53 4.58
CA ASP A 70 -16.80 8.68 4.36
C ASP A 70 -16.55 7.69 3.20
N PRO A 71 -16.41 6.38 3.48
CA PRO A 71 -16.14 5.37 2.46
C PRO A 71 -17.24 5.26 1.40
N ARG A 72 -18.47 5.72 1.69
CA ARG A 72 -19.59 5.70 0.72
C ARG A 72 -19.40 6.71 -0.41
N THR A 73 -18.61 7.75 -0.14
CA THR A 73 -18.29 8.84 -1.08
C THR A 73 -16.90 8.73 -1.69
N ALA A 74 -16.11 7.74 -1.26
CA ALA A 74 -14.77 7.53 -1.77
C ALA A 74 -14.77 7.21 -3.28
N PRO A 75 -13.73 7.66 -4.02
CA PRO A 75 -13.65 7.55 -5.47
C PRO A 75 -13.18 6.15 -5.90
N TRP A 76 -13.92 5.11 -5.51
CA TRP A 76 -13.48 3.72 -5.64
C TRP A 76 -13.10 3.33 -7.08
N ALA A 77 -13.93 3.69 -8.06
CA ALA A 77 -13.70 3.34 -9.46
C ALA A 77 -12.48 4.08 -10.03
N GLU A 78 -12.36 5.37 -9.73
CA GLU A 78 -11.21 6.19 -10.13
C GLU A 78 -9.93 5.70 -9.46
N ALA A 79 -9.99 5.26 -8.20
CA ALA A 79 -8.85 4.73 -7.47
C ALA A 79 -8.36 3.40 -8.06
N GLY A 80 -9.28 2.49 -8.42
CA GLY A 80 -8.95 1.26 -9.15
C GLY A 80 -8.36 1.56 -10.53
N GLY A 81 -8.97 2.47 -11.29
CA GLY A 81 -8.47 2.88 -12.60
C GLY A 81 -7.08 3.53 -12.54
N LEU A 82 -6.83 4.36 -11.53
CA LEU A 82 -5.53 5.01 -11.29
C LEU A 82 -4.44 3.99 -10.98
N LEU A 83 -4.74 3.00 -10.14
CA LEU A 83 -3.81 1.93 -9.80
C LEU A 83 -3.51 1.02 -11.01
N ALA A 84 -4.52 0.70 -11.82
CA ALA A 84 -4.33 -0.02 -13.07
C ALA A 84 -3.42 0.75 -14.06
N ARG A 85 -3.55 2.09 -14.12
CA ARG A 85 -2.67 2.93 -14.94
C ARG A 85 -1.21 2.83 -14.46
N LEU A 86 -0.96 2.87 -13.15
CA LEU A 86 0.38 2.68 -12.59
C LEU A 86 0.97 1.32 -13.01
N HIS A 87 0.22 0.24 -12.78
CA HIS A 87 0.68 -1.12 -13.05
C HIS A 87 0.91 -1.42 -14.54
N ARG A 88 0.39 -0.59 -15.44
CA ARG A 88 0.55 -0.74 -16.89
C ARG A 88 1.68 0.10 -17.48
N VAL A 89 2.31 0.96 -16.68
CA VAL A 89 3.48 1.69 -17.15
C VAL A 89 4.57 0.67 -17.45
N ASP A 90 5.14 0.75 -18.66
CA ASP A 90 6.26 -0.07 -19.07
C ASP A 90 7.51 0.37 -18.29
N PRO A 91 8.04 -0.45 -17.36
CA PRO A 91 9.15 -0.07 -16.52
C PRO A 91 10.45 0.18 -17.30
N SER A 92 10.60 -0.40 -18.50
CA SER A 92 11.80 -0.20 -19.33
C SER A 92 12.00 1.26 -19.77
N ARG A 93 10.94 2.07 -19.70
CA ARG A 93 10.95 3.49 -20.06
C ARG A 93 11.35 4.44 -18.93
N LEU A 94 11.47 3.94 -17.70
CA LEU A 94 11.59 4.78 -16.50
C LEU A 94 13.03 4.87 -15.96
N GLY A 95 13.99 4.17 -16.58
CA GLY A 95 15.36 4.09 -16.07
C GLY A 95 15.48 3.18 -14.84
N PRO A 96 16.42 3.44 -13.92
CA PRO A 96 16.59 2.63 -12.71
C PRO A 96 15.36 2.70 -11.80
N ILE A 97 14.84 1.54 -11.42
CA ILE A 97 13.68 1.41 -10.51
C ILE A 97 14.10 0.58 -9.30
N PRO A 98 13.96 1.11 -8.07
CA PRO A 98 14.16 0.31 -6.86
C PRO A 98 13.18 -0.86 -6.77
N VAL A 99 13.51 -1.87 -5.96
CA VAL A 99 12.55 -2.91 -5.58
C VAL A 99 11.44 -2.27 -4.72
N ALA A 100 10.20 -2.72 -4.91
CA ALA A 100 9.06 -2.28 -4.10
C ALA A 100 9.30 -2.57 -2.62
N GLY A 101 8.87 -1.65 -1.75
CA GLY A 101 9.11 -1.75 -0.32
C GLY A 101 8.21 -2.75 0.43
N THR A 102 7.07 -3.13 -0.16
CA THR A 102 6.05 -3.99 0.48
C THR A 102 6.62 -5.29 1.06
N PRO A 103 7.38 -6.11 0.30
CA PRO A 103 7.84 -7.40 0.81
C PRO A 103 8.77 -7.25 2.01
N ALA A 104 9.74 -6.33 1.93
CA ALA A 104 10.68 -6.05 3.01
C ALA A 104 9.96 -5.50 4.26
N ARG A 105 8.93 -4.67 4.05
CA ARG A 105 8.13 -4.10 5.13
C ARG A 105 7.28 -5.16 5.85
N LEU A 106 6.64 -6.05 5.10
CA LEU A 106 5.90 -7.20 5.64
C LEU A 106 6.83 -8.09 6.46
N ALA A 107 7.94 -8.53 5.87
CA ALA A 107 8.91 -9.39 6.55
C ALA A 107 9.46 -8.76 7.85
N ARG A 108 9.80 -7.47 7.80
CA ARG A 108 10.30 -6.72 8.97
C ARG A 108 9.25 -6.63 10.08
N ALA A 109 7.98 -6.40 9.76
CA ALA A 109 6.93 -6.34 10.78
C ALA A 109 6.78 -7.66 11.52
N ILE A 110 6.87 -8.79 10.81
CA ILE A 110 6.83 -10.12 11.43
C ILE A 110 8.09 -10.41 12.24
N ALA A 111 9.27 -10.07 11.72
CA ALA A 111 10.54 -10.29 12.43
C ALA A 111 10.67 -9.50 13.73
N LEU A 112 9.95 -8.37 13.87
CA LEU A 112 9.91 -7.56 15.08
C LEU A 112 8.88 -8.04 16.11
N MET A 113 8.05 -9.02 15.79
CA MET A 113 7.05 -9.50 16.73
C MET A 113 7.69 -10.25 17.89
N PRO A 114 7.22 -10.03 19.13
CA PRO A 114 7.66 -10.84 20.26
C PRO A 114 7.13 -12.27 20.16
N GLU A 115 7.92 -13.25 20.62
CA GLU A 115 7.45 -14.62 20.78
C GLU A 115 6.68 -14.77 22.09
N ASN A 116 5.38 -14.41 22.07
CA ASN A 116 4.48 -14.51 23.22
C ASN A 116 3.10 -15.06 22.82
N PRO A 117 2.23 -15.43 23.79
CA PRO A 117 0.91 -16.00 23.48
C PRO A 117 0.01 -15.12 22.61
N ASP A 118 0.09 -13.79 22.73
CA ASP A 118 -0.72 -12.86 21.93
C ASP A 118 -0.29 -12.81 20.46
N ALA A 119 1.01 -12.99 20.20
CA ALA A 119 1.60 -13.05 18.88
C ALA A 119 1.43 -14.41 18.19
N ALA A 120 1.20 -15.48 18.95
CA ALA A 120 1.18 -16.85 18.43
C ALA A 120 0.20 -17.07 17.25
N PRO A 121 -1.05 -16.56 17.26
CA PRO A 121 -1.96 -16.72 16.12
C PRO A 121 -1.49 -16.00 14.85
N VAL A 122 -0.82 -14.85 15.00
CA VAL A 122 -0.31 -14.07 13.86
C VAL A 122 0.91 -14.76 13.25
N LEU A 123 1.84 -15.26 14.07
CA LEU A 123 2.99 -16.05 13.60
C LEU A 123 2.56 -17.36 12.95
N ALA A 124 1.58 -18.05 13.53
CA ALA A 124 1.01 -19.26 12.96
C ALA A 124 0.35 -18.96 11.60
N ALA A 125 -0.51 -17.94 11.51
CA ALA A 125 -1.11 -17.51 10.25
C ALA A 125 -0.05 -17.12 9.21
N TRP A 126 1.03 -16.44 9.59
CA TRP A 126 2.12 -16.11 8.65
C TRP A 126 2.73 -17.35 7.99
N ARG A 127 2.92 -18.44 8.72
CA ARG A 127 3.47 -19.71 8.17
C ARG A 127 2.57 -20.35 7.12
N THR A 128 1.28 -20.02 7.13
CA THR A 128 0.28 -20.51 6.17
C THR A 128 0.21 -19.67 4.89
N VAL A 129 0.79 -18.45 4.91
CA VAL A 129 0.81 -17.57 3.74
C VAL A 129 1.82 -18.12 2.73
N PRO A 130 1.41 -18.42 1.48
CA PRO A 130 2.33 -18.87 0.46
C PRO A 130 3.49 -17.90 0.26
N ALA A 131 4.63 -18.41 -0.23
CA ALA A 131 5.70 -17.54 -0.65
C ALA A 131 5.18 -16.55 -1.70
N LEU A 132 5.54 -15.30 -1.48
CA LEU A 132 5.03 -14.18 -2.23
C LEU A 132 6.00 -13.88 -3.37
N GLU A 133 5.53 -14.04 -4.60
CA GLU A 133 6.39 -13.96 -5.80
C GLU A 133 6.92 -12.53 -6.04
N PRO A 134 8.17 -12.38 -6.54
CA PRO A 134 8.65 -11.12 -7.06
C PRO A 134 7.84 -10.73 -8.32
N GLY A 135 7.93 -9.46 -8.71
CA GLY A 135 7.30 -9.02 -9.95
C GLY A 135 8.06 -7.89 -10.60
N TYR A 136 7.74 -7.68 -11.87
CA TYR A 136 8.40 -6.72 -12.75
C TYR A 136 7.48 -5.58 -13.15
N HIS A 137 6.35 -5.37 -12.46
CA HIS A 137 5.49 -4.21 -12.71
C HIS A 137 5.88 -3.06 -11.78
N LEU A 138 5.64 -1.82 -12.19
CA LEU A 138 5.71 -0.70 -11.27
C LEU A 138 4.50 -0.77 -10.33
N VAL A 139 4.76 -0.84 -9.02
CA VAL A 139 3.75 -0.90 -7.96
C VAL A 139 3.99 0.21 -6.94
N HIS A 140 2.92 0.72 -6.35
CA HIS A 140 2.94 1.77 -5.33
C HIS A 140 3.61 1.30 -4.04
N GLY A 141 3.34 0.07 -3.62
CA GLY A 141 3.96 -0.59 -2.49
C GLY A 141 3.28 -0.35 -1.13
N ASP A 142 2.56 0.76 -0.98
CA ASP A 142 1.70 1.04 0.18
C ASP A 142 0.31 1.56 -0.18
N TRP A 143 -0.32 1.02 -1.21
CA TRP A 143 -1.58 1.59 -1.66
C TRP A 143 -2.70 1.47 -0.60
N HIS A 144 -3.37 2.60 -0.34
CA HIS A 144 -4.68 2.70 0.31
C HIS A 144 -5.34 4.02 -0.07
N LEU A 145 -6.63 4.21 0.25
CA LEU A 145 -7.36 5.44 -0.12
C LEU A 145 -6.73 6.74 0.40
N GLY A 146 -6.00 6.67 1.52
CA GLY A 146 -5.27 7.81 2.08
C GLY A 146 -4.05 8.24 1.26
N GLN A 147 -3.69 7.48 0.22
CA GLN A 147 -2.58 7.78 -0.70
C GLN A 147 -3.09 8.41 -2.01
N LEU A 148 -4.34 8.90 -2.02
CA LEU A 148 -4.91 9.62 -3.13
C LEU A 148 -5.15 11.08 -2.74
N VAL A 149 -4.77 11.98 -3.65
CA VAL A 149 -5.15 13.39 -3.58
C VAL A 149 -5.72 13.85 -4.91
N HIS A 150 -6.68 14.74 -4.84
CA HIS A 150 -7.23 15.44 -5.99
C HIS A 150 -6.46 16.74 -6.18
N HIS A 151 -5.72 16.84 -7.27
CA HIS A 151 -4.85 17.98 -7.60
C HIS A 151 -4.94 18.24 -9.11
N GLU A 152 -5.09 19.51 -9.52
CA GLU A 152 -5.26 19.92 -10.93
C GLU A 152 -6.36 19.14 -11.68
N GLY A 153 -7.53 19.00 -11.04
CA GLY A 153 -8.71 18.39 -11.67
C GLY A 153 -8.69 16.87 -11.80
N ARG A 154 -7.73 16.17 -11.17
CA ARG A 154 -7.62 14.70 -11.25
C ARG A 154 -7.12 14.08 -9.94
N TRP A 155 -7.43 12.80 -9.76
CA TRP A 155 -6.84 11.97 -8.70
C TRP A 155 -5.42 11.55 -9.06
N GLN A 156 -4.51 11.64 -8.09
CA GLN A 156 -3.10 11.27 -8.20
C GLN A 156 -2.65 10.53 -6.93
N LEU A 157 -1.70 9.61 -7.10
CA LEU A 157 -1.08 8.86 -6.01
C LEU A 157 0.02 9.69 -5.34
N ILE A 158 0.13 9.56 -4.03
CA ILE A 158 1.16 10.21 -3.18
C ILE A 158 1.81 9.16 -2.30
N ASP A 159 2.86 9.55 -1.57
CA ASP A 159 3.61 8.66 -0.68
C ASP A 159 4.34 7.54 -1.44
N VAL A 160 5.37 7.97 -2.15
CA VAL A 160 6.17 7.09 -3.01
C VAL A 160 7.27 6.35 -2.24
N ASP A 161 7.20 6.25 -0.91
CA ASP A 161 8.28 5.69 -0.09
C ASP A 161 8.56 4.21 -0.42
N ASP A 162 7.53 3.47 -0.82
CA ASP A 162 7.61 2.04 -1.16
C ASP A 162 7.45 1.74 -2.66
N LEU A 163 7.38 2.78 -3.50
CA LEU A 163 7.25 2.67 -4.96
C LEU A 163 8.41 1.86 -5.55
N GLY A 164 8.11 0.93 -6.45
CA GLY A 164 9.16 0.16 -7.11
C GLY A 164 8.67 -1.01 -7.96
N LEU A 165 9.60 -1.87 -8.37
CA LEU A 165 9.29 -3.09 -9.08
C LEU A 165 8.72 -4.15 -8.13
N GLY A 166 7.57 -4.70 -8.48
CA GLY A 166 6.91 -5.75 -7.69
C GLY A 166 5.76 -6.44 -8.42
N ASP A 167 5.11 -7.34 -7.70
CA ASP A 167 3.87 -7.97 -8.13
C ASP A 167 2.71 -7.00 -7.92
N PRO A 168 1.89 -6.69 -8.96
CA PRO A 168 0.79 -5.75 -8.85
C PRO A 168 -0.29 -6.16 -7.85
N ARG A 169 -0.33 -7.44 -7.43
CA ARG A 169 -1.21 -7.92 -6.37
C ARG A 169 -0.89 -7.30 -5.00
N TRP A 170 0.34 -6.81 -4.78
CA TRP A 170 0.72 -6.12 -3.53
C TRP A 170 -0.21 -4.96 -3.21
N ASP A 171 -0.50 -4.12 -4.20
CA ASP A 171 -1.32 -2.93 -3.98
C ASP A 171 -2.81 -3.24 -3.80
N LEU A 172 -3.25 -4.44 -4.16
CA LEU A 172 -4.63 -4.89 -3.94
C LEU A 172 -4.79 -5.60 -2.58
N GLY A 173 -3.69 -6.04 -1.96
CA GLY A 173 -3.74 -6.89 -0.77
C GLY A 173 -4.44 -6.24 0.42
N ARG A 174 -4.17 -4.96 0.71
CA ARG A 174 -4.79 -4.25 1.85
C ARG A 174 -6.31 -4.09 1.67
N ILE A 175 -6.78 -3.70 0.48
CA ILE A 175 -8.22 -3.55 0.22
C ILE A 175 -8.93 -4.90 0.17
N ALA A 176 -8.29 -5.94 -0.37
CA ALA A 176 -8.82 -7.29 -0.35
C ALA A 176 -8.94 -7.82 1.08
N ALA A 177 -7.93 -7.63 1.92
CA ALA A 177 -7.97 -7.97 3.34
C ALA A 177 -9.11 -7.24 4.07
N GLY A 178 -9.22 -5.92 3.85
CA GLY A 178 -10.31 -5.11 4.41
C GLY A 178 -11.69 -5.58 3.96
N TYR A 179 -11.87 -5.95 2.69
CA TYR A 179 -13.12 -6.51 2.19
C TYR A 179 -13.44 -7.87 2.82
N ALA A 180 -12.45 -8.76 2.96
CA ALA A 180 -12.61 -10.08 3.57
C ALA A 180 -13.10 -10.03 5.02
N ILE A 181 -12.77 -8.97 5.77
CA ILE A 181 -13.23 -8.77 7.16
C ILE A 181 -14.47 -7.85 7.26
N GLY A 182 -15.04 -7.42 6.14
CA GLY A 182 -16.24 -6.56 6.11
C GLY A 182 -15.99 -5.07 6.35
N LEU A 183 -14.73 -4.60 6.36
CA LEU A 183 -14.38 -3.19 6.51
C LEU A 183 -14.69 -2.38 5.24
N ILE A 184 -14.52 -3.01 4.07
CA ILE A 184 -14.81 -2.37 2.78
C ILE A 184 -16.25 -2.74 2.38
N PRO A 185 -17.14 -1.75 2.16
CA PRO A 185 -18.49 -2.05 1.68
C PRO A 185 -18.45 -2.78 0.33
N GLN A 186 -19.34 -3.75 0.13
CA GLN A 186 -19.43 -4.54 -1.12
C GLN A 186 -19.47 -3.64 -2.36
N ARG A 187 -20.30 -2.60 -2.36
CA ARG A 187 -20.40 -1.63 -3.47
C ARG A 187 -19.07 -0.90 -3.73
N GLY A 188 -18.28 -0.63 -2.69
CA GLY A 188 -16.97 0.00 -2.82
C GLY A 188 -15.96 -0.93 -3.47
N TRP A 189 -15.92 -2.18 -3.00
CA TRP A 189 -15.11 -3.25 -3.57
C TRP A 189 -15.41 -3.49 -5.06
N GLU A 190 -16.70 -3.64 -5.40
CA GLU A 190 -17.15 -3.86 -6.79
C GLU A 190 -16.77 -2.70 -7.70
N LYS A 191 -16.97 -1.45 -7.26
CA LYS A 191 -16.57 -0.25 -8.02
C LYS A 191 -15.06 -0.19 -8.23
N PHE A 192 -14.28 -0.48 -7.20
CA PHE A 192 -12.82 -0.52 -7.29
C PHE A 192 -12.35 -1.54 -8.31
N LEU A 193 -12.84 -2.78 -8.22
CA LEU A 193 -12.48 -3.84 -9.17
C LEU A 193 -12.93 -3.49 -10.60
N ALA A 194 -14.13 -2.92 -10.77
CA ALA A 194 -14.62 -2.49 -12.07
C ALA A 194 -13.69 -1.42 -12.69
N GLY A 195 -13.28 -0.42 -11.91
CA GLY A 195 -12.32 0.60 -12.35
C GLY A 195 -10.95 0.01 -12.71
N TYR A 196 -10.43 -0.90 -11.88
CA TYR A 196 -9.16 -1.57 -12.12
C TYR A 196 -9.17 -2.42 -13.40
N ARG A 197 -10.25 -3.18 -13.63
CA ARG A 197 -10.45 -4.00 -14.83
C ARG A 197 -10.65 -3.16 -16.09
N ALA A 198 -11.42 -2.07 -16.00
CA ALA A 198 -11.60 -1.12 -17.09
C ALA A 198 -10.26 -0.48 -17.49
N GLY A 199 -9.37 -0.23 -16.52
CA GLY A 199 -7.99 0.20 -16.76
C GLY A 199 -7.06 -0.90 -17.30
N HIS A 200 -7.54 -2.14 -17.42
CA HIS A 200 -6.78 -3.35 -17.79
C HIS A 200 -5.65 -3.69 -16.81
N GLY A 201 -5.88 -3.49 -15.51
CA GLY A 201 -4.90 -3.80 -14.48
C GLY A 201 -4.51 -5.29 -14.46
N PRO A 202 -3.21 -5.64 -14.36
CA PRO A 202 -2.71 -7.01 -14.55
C PRO A 202 -2.88 -7.94 -13.34
N ALA A 203 -3.22 -7.41 -12.16
CA ALA A 203 -3.25 -8.19 -10.90
C ALA A 203 -4.39 -9.22 -10.80
N VAL A 204 -5.46 -9.06 -11.57
CA VAL A 204 -6.66 -9.91 -11.49
C VAL A 204 -7.19 -10.21 -12.89
N PRO A 205 -7.90 -11.34 -13.07
CA PRO A 205 -8.56 -11.64 -14.34
C PRO A 205 -9.60 -10.59 -14.70
N ARG A 206 -9.80 -10.38 -16.01
CA ARG A 206 -10.76 -9.41 -16.55
C ARG A 206 -12.19 -9.74 -16.15
N ASP A 207 -12.61 -11.00 -16.33
CA ASP A 207 -14.02 -11.41 -16.22
C ASP A 207 -14.22 -12.67 -15.37
N ALA A 208 -13.33 -12.94 -14.40
CA ALA A 208 -13.42 -14.09 -13.49
C ALA A 208 -13.30 -13.67 -12.02
N ASP A 209 -13.48 -14.62 -11.11
CA ASP A 209 -13.28 -14.40 -9.68
C ASP A 209 -11.85 -13.87 -9.40
N PRO A 210 -11.67 -12.71 -8.73
CA PRO A 210 -10.34 -12.22 -8.37
C PRO A 210 -9.68 -12.99 -7.22
N TRP A 211 -10.44 -13.72 -6.39
CA TRP A 211 -9.91 -14.32 -5.16
C TRP A 211 -8.80 -15.34 -5.34
N PRO A 212 -8.81 -16.22 -6.36
CA PRO A 212 -7.66 -17.08 -6.64
C PRO A 212 -6.34 -16.32 -6.81
N ALA A 213 -6.39 -15.06 -7.29
CA ALA A 213 -5.21 -14.21 -7.40
C ALA A 213 -4.91 -13.43 -6.10
N LEU A 214 -5.93 -13.08 -5.32
CA LEU A 214 -5.81 -12.15 -4.19
C LEU A 214 -5.72 -12.80 -2.81
N ASP A 215 -6.09 -14.07 -2.65
CA ASP A 215 -6.15 -14.73 -1.32
C ASP A 215 -4.83 -14.63 -0.55
N ALA A 216 -3.71 -15.02 -1.19
CA ALA A 216 -2.40 -15.00 -0.55
C ALA A 216 -2.00 -13.60 -0.07
N VAL A 217 -2.20 -12.56 -0.90
CA VAL A 217 -1.86 -11.18 -0.54
C VAL A 217 -2.82 -10.60 0.49
N ALA A 218 -4.11 -10.95 0.43
CA ALA A 218 -5.08 -10.53 1.45
C ALA A 218 -4.72 -11.10 2.83
N ARG A 219 -4.33 -12.38 2.88
CA ARG A 219 -3.86 -13.02 4.12
C ARG A 219 -2.57 -12.38 4.62
N ALA A 220 -1.60 -12.14 3.73
CA ALA A 220 -0.36 -11.45 4.09
C ALA A 220 -0.61 -10.07 4.72
N PHE A 221 -1.54 -9.29 4.17
CA PHE A 221 -1.88 -7.97 4.71
C PHE A 221 -2.70 -8.03 6.00
N ALA A 222 -3.53 -9.06 6.21
CA ALA A 222 -4.20 -9.27 7.49
C ALA A 222 -3.19 -9.58 8.60
N VAL A 223 -2.24 -10.49 8.34
CA VAL A 223 -1.12 -10.80 9.26
C VAL A 223 -0.29 -9.55 9.53
N TYR A 224 0.12 -8.83 8.49
CA TYR A 224 0.89 -7.59 8.62
C TYR A 224 0.19 -6.55 9.49
N THR A 225 -1.11 -6.34 9.27
CA THR A 225 -1.89 -5.35 10.02
C THR A 225 -2.00 -5.75 11.49
N ALA A 226 -2.24 -7.03 11.78
CA ALA A 226 -2.27 -7.55 13.15
C ALA A 226 -0.91 -7.45 13.85
N ALA A 227 0.19 -7.74 13.13
CA ALA A 227 1.55 -7.62 13.64
C ALA A 227 1.91 -6.17 14.01
N VAL A 228 1.57 -5.22 13.13
CA VAL A 228 1.75 -3.79 13.39
C VAL A 228 0.91 -3.34 14.59
N ALA A 229 -0.33 -3.81 14.71
CA ALA A 229 -1.18 -3.47 15.85
C ALA A 229 -0.64 -3.99 17.18
N LEU A 230 -0.13 -5.22 17.23
CA LEU A 230 0.45 -5.83 18.43
C LEU A 230 1.75 -5.16 18.91
N THR A 231 2.51 -4.57 17.99
CA THR A 231 3.79 -3.93 18.27
C THR A 231 3.67 -2.41 18.45
N ALA A 232 2.47 -1.86 18.27
CA ALA A 232 2.22 -0.44 18.44
C ALA A 232 1.98 -0.10 19.92
N ASP A 233 2.52 1.03 20.36
CA ASP A 233 2.28 1.59 21.69
C ASP A 233 0.95 2.37 21.72
N ARG A 234 -0.14 1.66 21.44
CA ARG A 234 -1.51 2.19 21.47
C ARG A 234 -2.51 1.05 21.69
N PRO A 235 -3.70 1.33 22.24
CA PRO A 235 -4.76 0.35 22.25
C PRO A 235 -5.15 -0.05 20.82
N MET A 236 -5.52 -1.32 20.65
CA MET A 236 -6.10 -1.83 19.41
C MET A 236 -7.47 -1.20 19.18
N ASP A 237 -7.75 -0.85 17.92
CA ASP A 237 -9.09 -0.48 17.48
C ASP A 237 -9.89 -1.71 16.99
N ASP A 238 -11.09 -1.47 16.47
CA ASP A 238 -11.95 -2.55 15.96
C ASP A 238 -11.38 -3.22 14.71
N VAL A 239 -10.63 -2.48 13.88
CA VAL A 239 -9.99 -3.01 12.68
C VAL A 239 -8.84 -3.93 13.07
N ASP A 240 -8.01 -3.51 14.02
CA ASP A 240 -6.92 -4.31 14.57
C ASP A 240 -7.44 -5.64 15.14
N ARG A 241 -8.51 -5.57 15.95
CA ARG A 241 -9.16 -6.76 16.52
C ARG A 241 -9.73 -7.68 15.43
N ALA A 242 -10.35 -7.13 14.39
CA ALA A 242 -10.89 -7.91 13.29
C ALA A 242 -9.79 -8.61 12.48
N MET A 243 -8.66 -7.96 12.24
CA MET A 243 -7.50 -8.55 11.57
C MET A 243 -6.85 -9.65 12.41
N LEU A 244 -6.70 -9.45 13.72
CA LEU A 244 -6.21 -10.48 14.63
C LEU A 244 -7.16 -11.70 14.66
N ALA A 245 -8.47 -11.47 14.70
CA ALA A 245 -9.47 -12.53 14.61
C ALA A 245 -9.42 -13.26 13.26
N ALA A 246 -9.12 -12.56 12.17
CA ALA A 246 -8.90 -13.19 10.86
C ALA A 246 -7.68 -14.12 10.89
N CYS A 247 -6.57 -13.73 11.53
CA CYS A 247 -5.39 -14.59 11.68
C CYS A 247 -5.73 -15.89 12.43
N ARG A 248 -6.50 -15.82 13.52
CA ARG A 248 -6.96 -17.02 14.27
C ARG A 248 -7.78 -17.98 13.39
N ARG A 249 -8.68 -17.45 12.57
CA ARG A 249 -9.50 -18.27 11.66
C ARG A 249 -8.69 -18.93 10.53
N MET A 250 -7.52 -18.39 10.17
CA MET A 250 -6.67 -19.03 9.15
C MET A 250 -6.09 -20.33 9.66
N THR A 251 -5.72 -20.39 10.94
CA THR A 251 -5.10 -21.56 11.55
C THR A 251 -6.12 -22.64 11.93
N GLU A 252 -7.32 -22.24 12.38
CA GLU A 252 -8.42 -23.17 12.70
C GLU A 252 -8.90 -23.99 11.48
N ARG A 253 -8.85 -23.40 10.28
CA ARG A 253 -9.27 -24.08 9.04
C ARG A 253 -8.27 -25.13 8.55
N GLU A 254 -7.01 -25.02 8.95
CA GLU A 254 -5.98 -26.01 8.60
C GLU A 254 -6.00 -27.21 9.55
N GLU A 255 -6.40 -27.03 10.81
CA GLU A 255 -6.52 -28.14 11.78
C GLU A 255 -7.71 -29.09 11.49
N THR A 256 -8.65 -28.67 10.63
CA THR A 256 -9.84 -29.48 10.26
C THR A 256 -9.68 -30.19 8.90
N ARG A 257 -8.50 -30.13 8.28
CA ARG A 257 -8.22 -30.73 6.97
C ARG A 257 -7.15 -31.80 7.06
#